data_AF-A0A8T1GT13-F1
#
_entry.id   AF-A0A8T1GT13-F1
#
_cell.length_a   1.000
_cell.length_b   1.000
_cell.length_c   1.000
_cell.angle_alpha   90.00
_cell.angle_beta   90.00
_cell.angle_gamma   90.00
#
_symmetry.space_group_name_H-M   'P 1'
#
loop_
_entity.id
_entity.type
_entity.pdbx_description
1 polymer ?
#
loop_
_entity_poly.entity_id
_entity_poly.type
_entity_poly.pdbx_seq_one_letter_code
_entity_poly.pdbx_strand_id
1 'polypeptide(L)'
;MEITKTYCFTKASSHKAFAPFMEAVSNARREGDVDKSKAMIAEMTKLVGNSAFGRSGMDMSKHKEVKYESNDKAIKCKIEHFTFHGLEELNDACEITMKKRRLNNKNPIHLSIAIYQLAKLRMLQFYYDCIDFYFDRSDFHLYQA
;
A
#
# COMPACT_ATOMS: atom_id res chain seq x y z
N MET A 1 13.77 -30.30 -3.70
CA MET A 1 14.20 -28.94 -4.09
C MET A 1 15.44 -28.63 -3.28
N GLU A 2 16.58 -28.40 -3.93
CA GLU A 2 17.86 -28.18 -3.24
C GLU A 2 18.26 -26.71 -3.38
N ILE A 3 18.48 -26.02 -2.26
CA ILE A 3 18.82 -24.59 -2.25
C ILE A 3 20.32 -24.47 -2.54
N THR A 4 20.69 -23.89 -3.68
CA THR A 4 22.09 -23.84 -4.14
C THR A 4 22.88 -22.63 -3.63
N LYS A 5 22.21 -21.51 -3.33
CA LYS A 5 22.85 -20.27 -2.82
C LYS A 5 21.92 -19.46 -1.92
N THR A 6 22.48 -18.82 -0.90
CA THR A 6 21.80 -17.77 -0.13
C THR A 6 22.76 -16.60 0.07
N TYR A 7 22.26 -15.38 -0.22
CA TYR A 7 23.12 -14.19 -0.33
C TYR A 7 23.03 -13.25 0.88
N CYS A 8 21.89 -13.23 1.58
CA CYS A 8 21.69 -12.35 2.73
C CYS A 8 20.61 -12.92 3.66
N PHE A 9 20.84 -12.76 4.97
CA PHE A 9 19.86 -13.01 6.00
C PHE A 9 19.72 -11.77 6.87
N THR A 10 18.49 -11.32 7.07
CA THR A 10 18.18 -10.29 8.06
C THR A 10 17.47 -10.95 9.23
N LYS A 11 18.10 -10.95 10.40
CA LYS A 11 17.49 -11.48 11.62
C LYS A 11 16.37 -10.52 12.05
N ALA A 12 15.13 -10.97 11.97
CA ALA A 12 13.98 -10.25 12.50
C ALA A 12 13.70 -10.70 13.93
N SER A 13 13.59 -9.77 14.88
CA SER A 13 13.06 -10.05 16.21
C SER A 13 11.55 -9.79 16.23
N SER A 14 10.80 -10.71 16.86
CA SER A 14 9.37 -10.55 17.01
C SER A 14 9.07 -9.42 18.00
N HIS A 15 8.41 -8.37 17.53
CA HIS A 15 7.91 -7.28 18.37
C HIS A 15 6.51 -6.85 17.92
N LYS A 16 5.71 -6.36 18.88
CA LYS A 16 4.35 -5.85 18.64
C LYS A 16 4.32 -4.32 18.63
N ALA A 17 5.25 -3.69 17.91
CA ALA A 17 5.41 -2.22 17.90
C ALA A 17 4.13 -1.46 17.47
N PHE A 18 3.28 -2.09 16.64
CA PHE A 18 2.03 -1.52 16.15
C PHE A 18 0.79 -1.99 16.91
N ALA A 19 0.93 -2.76 18.00
CA ALA A 19 -0.23 -3.22 18.77
C ALA A 19 -1.14 -2.08 19.25
N PRO A 20 -0.62 -0.98 19.85
CA PRO A 20 -1.48 0.12 20.28
C PRO A 20 -2.27 0.75 19.14
N PHE A 21 -1.63 0.90 17.97
CA PHE A 21 -2.27 1.42 16.77
C PHE A 21 -3.39 0.48 16.26
N MET A 22 -3.09 -0.81 16.15
CA MET A 22 -4.06 -1.80 15.66
C MET A 22 -5.21 -2.03 16.63
N GLU A 23 -4.96 -1.96 17.94
CA GLU A 23 -5.99 -2.02 18.98
C GLU A 23 -6.91 -0.81 18.89
N ALA A 24 -6.36 0.41 18.74
CA ALA A 24 -7.18 1.61 18.55
C ALA A 24 -8.10 1.50 17.33
N VAL A 25 -7.55 1.03 16.19
CA VAL A 25 -8.35 0.81 14.97
C VAL A 25 -9.46 -0.23 15.20
N SER A 26 -9.11 -1.35 15.83
CA SER A 26 -10.07 -2.44 16.09
C SER A 26 -11.14 -2.05 17.11
N ASN A 27 -10.80 -1.25 18.11
CA ASN A 27 -11.73 -0.76 19.12
C ASN A 27 -12.74 0.21 18.52
N ALA A 28 -12.27 1.21 17.75
CA ALA A 28 -13.16 2.14 17.05
C ALA A 28 -14.13 1.42 16.10
N ARG A 29 -13.67 0.36 15.44
CA ARG A 29 -14.50 -0.53 14.62
C ARG A 29 -15.59 -1.22 15.43
N ARG A 30 -15.21 -1.89 16.53
CA ARG A 30 -16.16 -2.58 17.42
C ARG A 30 -17.18 -1.61 18.02
N GLU A 31 -16.77 -0.40 18.38
CA GLU A 31 -17.69 0.63 18.87
C GLU A 31 -18.69 1.07 17.80
N GLY A 32 -18.26 1.24 16.54
CA GLY A 32 -19.16 1.57 15.44
C GLY A 32 -20.11 0.45 15.04
N ASP A 33 -19.76 -0.81 15.32
CA ASP A 33 -20.65 -1.97 15.12
C ASP A 33 -21.77 -2.01 16.19
N VAL A 34 -21.49 -1.52 17.40
CA VAL A 34 -22.46 -1.42 18.50
C VAL A 34 -23.32 -0.15 18.39
N ASP A 35 -22.69 0.98 18.07
CA ASP A 35 -23.32 2.30 18.03
C ASP A 35 -23.28 2.90 16.61
N LYS A 36 -24.44 2.93 15.96
CA LYS A 36 -24.59 3.49 14.61
C LYS A 36 -24.18 4.96 14.50
N SER A 37 -24.24 5.74 15.58
CA SER A 37 -23.79 7.14 15.57
C SER A 37 -22.27 7.27 15.37
N LYS A 38 -21.52 6.22 15.73
CA LYS A 38 -20.06 6.13 15.56
C LYS A 38 -19.63 5.47 14.26
N ALA A 39 -20.57 5.08 13.39
CA ALA A 39 -20.27 4.38 12.14
C ALA A 39 -19.30 5.17 11.24
N MET A 40 -19.46 6.50 11.16
CA MET A 40 -18.54 7.36 10.40
C MET A 40 -17.11 7.29 10.94
N ILE A 41 -16.95 7.35 12.26
CA ILE A 41 -15.63 7.27 12.93
C ILE A 41 -15.00 5.89 12.70
N ALA A 42 -15.78 4.82 12.76
CA ALA A 42 -15.32 3.47 12.49
C ALA A 42 -14.81 3.30 11.04
N GLU A 43 -15.52 3.84 10.04
CA GLU A 43 -15.06 3.81 8.65
C GLU A 43 -13.82 4.68 8.42
N MET A 44 -13.76 5.88 9.02
CA MET A 44 -12.57 6.73 8.93
C MET A 44 -11.34 6.05 9.55
N THR A 45 -11.51 5.39 10.70
CA THR A 45 -10.40 4.73 11.39
C THR A 45 -9.93 3.49 10.63
N LYS A 46 -10.85 2.73 10.04
CA LYS A 46 -10.52 1.64 9.10
C LYS A 46 -9.72 2.17 7.90
N LEU A 47 -10.13 3.29 7.32
CA LEU A 47 -9.39 3.92 6.22
C LEU A 47 -7.97 4.32 6.65
N VAL A 48 -7.80 4.89 7.84
CA VAL A 48 -6.48 5.22 8.40
C VAL A 48 -5.61 3.98 8.55
N GLY A 49 -6.15 2.89 9.11
CA GLY A 49 -5.46 1.60 9.25
C GLY A 49 -4.96 1.06 7.91
N ASN A 50 -5.85 1.00 6.91
CA ASN A 50 -5.51 0.51 5.57
C ASN A 50 -4.51 1.43 4.86
N SER A 51 -4.65 2.75 5.01
CA SER A 51 -3.79 3.73 4.35
C SER A 51 -2.38 3.74 4.93
N ALA A 52 -2.23 3.53 6.24
CA ALA A 52 -0.91 3.42 6.88
C ALA A 52 -0.10 2.26 6.28
N PHE A 53 -0.75 1.11 6.08
CA PHE A 53 -0.16 -0.02 5.38
C PHE A 53 0.13 0.30 3.91
N GLY A 54 -0.84 0.81 3.15
CA GLY A 54 -0.64 1.16 1.73
C GLY A 54 0.50 2.16 1.53
N ARG A 55 0.65 3.11 2.45
CA ARG A 55 1.74 4.09 2.44
C ARG A 55 3.11 3.44 2.65
N SER A 56 3.21 2.46 3.53
CA SER A 56 4.48 1.76 3.78
C SER A 56 5.03 1.05 2.54
N GLY A 57 4.16 0.60 1.64
CA GLY A 57 4.52 -0.19 0.45
C GLY A 57 4.41 0.59 -0.86
N MET A 58 4.17 1.90 -0.78
CA MET A 58 3.89 2.75 -1.93
C MET A 58 5.10 2.84 -2.87
N ASP A 59 4.85 2.57 -4.15
CA ASP A 59 5.84 2.69 -5.21
C ASP A 59 6.08 4.16 -5.57
N MET A 60 7.11 4.73 -4.96
CA MET A 60 7.55 6.10 -5.16
C MET A 60 8.01 6.39 -6.61
N SER A 61 8.32 5.37 -7.42
CA SER A 61 8.77 5.56 -8.81
C SER A 61 7.65 6.04 -9.73
N LYS A 62 6.39 5.73 -9.39
CA LYS A 62 5.20 6.16 -10.12
C LYS A 62 4.82 7.60 -9.85
N HIS A 63 5.38 8.22 -8.81
CA HIS A 63 5.09 9.61 -8.46
C HIS A 63 5.71 10.56 -9.47
N LYS A 64 4.89 11.48 -9.98
CA LYS A 64 5.29 12.50 -10.93
C LYS A 64 5.28 13.87 -10.26
N GLU A 65 5.99 14.83 -10.85
CA GLU A 65 5.94 16.24 -10.48
C GLU A 65 5.12 16.96 -11.54
N VAL A 66 4.14 17.74 -11.09
CA VAL A 66 3.31 18.57 -11.96
C VAL A 66 3.78 20.01 -11.82
N LYS A 67 3.96 20.71 -12.95
CA LYS A 67 4.36 22.12 -13.02
C LYS A 67 3.45 22.84 -14.00
N TYR A 68 3.05 24.05 -13.64
CA TYR A 68 2.25 24.91 -14.50
C TYR A 68 3.14 25.99 -15.11
N GLU A 69 3.01 26.21 -16.41
CA GLU A 69 3.80 27.20 -17.14
C GLU A 69 2.99 27.83 -18.26
N SER A 70 3.08 29.15 -18.42
CA SER A 70 2.38 29.89 -19.48
C SER A 70 3.33 30.48 -20.53
N ASN A 71 4.64 30.46 -20.28
CA ASN A 71 5.63 30.99 -21.21
C ASN A 71 6.07 29.92 -22.22
N ASP A 72 5.81 30.15 -23.50
CA ASP A 72 6.20 29.28 -24.62
C ASP A 72 7.65 28.79 -24.57
N LYS A 73 8.61 29.67 -24.22
CA LYS A 73 10.03 29.29 -24.15
C LYS A 73 10.29 28.31 -23.00
N ALA A 74 9.64 28.54 -21.86
CA ALA A 74 9.75 27.67 -20.70
C ALA A 74 9.06 26.31 -20.97
N ILE A 75 7.89 26.33 -21.62
CA ILE A 75 7.17 25.12 -22.04
C ILE A 75 8.05 24.24 -22.94
N LYS A 76 8.63 24.81 -24.02
CA LYS A 76 9.53 24.08 -24.93
C LYS A 76 10.72 23.48 -24.19
N CYS A 77 11.38 24.25 -23.33
CA CYS A 77 12.50 23.79 -22.51
C CYS A 77 12.11 22.61 -21.59
N LYS A 78 10.88 22.61 -21.05
CA LYS A 78 10.39 21.50 -20.20
C LYS A 78 10.05 20.25 -21.01
N ILE A 79 9.52 20.39 -22.22
CA ILE A 79 9.21 19.27 -23.12
C ILE A 79 10.49 18.56 -23.56
N GLU A 80 11.53 19.32 -23.88
CA GLU A 80 12.85 18.79 -24.29
C GLU A 80 13.61 18.12 -23.14
N HIS A 81 13.24 18.38 -21.89
CA HIS A 81 13.92 17.81 -20.74
C HIS A 81 13.69 16.30 -20.65
N PHE A 82 14.74 15.51 -20.41
CA PHE A 82 14.68 14.04 -20.36
C PHE A 82 13.73 13.43 -19.31
N THR A 83 13.27 14.24 -18.35
CA THR A 83 12.24 13.82 -17.37
C THR A 83 10.83 14.20 -17.77
N PHE A 84 10.60 14.78 -18.94
CA PHE A 84 9.26 15.05 -19.45
C PHE A 84 8.44 13.75 -19.53
N HIS A 85 7.16 13.84 -19.21
CA HIS A 85 6.25 12.71 -19.26
C HIS A 85 4.96 13.00 -20.03
N GLY A 86 4.41 14.19 -19.87
CA GLY A 86 3.19 14.59 -20.55
C GLY A 86 2.92 16.08 -20.40
N LEU A 87 2.08 16.61 -21.26
CA LEU A 87 1.61 17.99 -21.24
C LEU A 87 0.12 18.00 -21.48
N GLU A 88 -0.60 18.83 -20.75
CA GLU A 88 -2.02 19.09 -20.93
C GLU A 88 -2.21 20.60 -21.08
N GLU A 89 -2.82 21.02 -22.19
CA GLU A 89 -3.11 22.43 -22.45
C GLU A 89 -4.32 22.87 -21.61
N LEU A 90 -4.14 23.95 -20.88
CA LEU A 90 -5.18 24.69 -20.19
C LEU A 90 -5.39 26.01 -20.93
N ASN A 91 -6.49 26.72 -20.67
CA ASN A 91 -6.85 27.93 -21.41
C ASN A 91 -5.67 28.93 -21.56
N ASP A 92 -5.01 29.29 -20.46
CA ASP A 92 -3.94 30.31 -20.44
C ASP A 92 -2.57 29.73 -20.00
N ALA A 93 -2.45 28.41 -19.85
CA ALA A 93 -1.27 27.76 -19.31
C ALA A 93 -1.15 26.30 -19.80
N CYS A 94 0.00 25.68 -19.59
CA CYS A 94 0.19 24.26 -19.78
C CYS A 94 0.48 23.58 -18.44
N GLU A 95 -0.22 22.48 -18.15
CA GLU A 95 0.16 21.55 -17.11
C GLU A 95 1.21 20.58 -17.66
N ILE A 96 2.41 20.61 -17.10
CA ILE A 96 3.52 19.76 -17.52
C ILE A 96 3.80 18.73 -16.44
N THR A 97 3.61 17.47 -16.80
CA THR A 97 3.95 16.33 -15.96
C THR A 97 5.37 15.87 -16.23
N MET A 98 6.17 15.76 -15.17
CA MET A 98 7.56 15.30 -15.21
C MET A 98 7.79 14.08 -14.30
N LYS A 99 8.68 13.18 -14.70
CA LYS A 99 9.24 12.13 -13.83
C LYS A 99 10.20 12.74 -12.81
N LYS A 100 10.31 12.11 -11.64
CA LYS A 100 11.30 12.50 -10.63
C LYS A 100 12.71 12.04 -11.04
N ARG A 101 13.67 12.97 -11.04
CA ARG A 101 15.08 12.66 -11.36
C ARG A 101 15.76 11.81 -10.29
N ARG A 102 15.42 12.04 -9.02
CA ARG A 102 15.95 11.30 -7.87
C ARG A 102 14.77 10.79 -7.04
N LEU A 103 14.76 9.49 -6.76
CA LEU A 103 13.77 8.87 -5.91
C LEU A 103 14.34 8.77 -4.50
N ASN A 104 13.70 9.46 -3.55
CA ASN A 104 13.97 9.28 -2.13
C ASN A 104 12.90 8.36 -1.54
N ASN A 105 13.23 7.10 -1.32
CA ASN A 105 12.31 6.13 -0.74
C ASN A 105 12.39 6.17 0.79
N LYS A 106 11.51 6.97 1.40
CA LYS A 106 11.38 7.08 2.86
C LYS A 106 10.42 6.06 3.46
N ASN A 107 9.77 5.25 2.63
CA ASN A 107 8.74 4.32 3.10
C ASN A 107 9.40 3.03 3.64
N PRO A 108 8.92 2.49 4.77
CA PRO A 108 9.43 1.24 5.32
C PRO A 108 8.88 0.03 4.55
N ILE A 109 9.37 -0.20 3.33
CA ILE A 109 8.85 -1.26 2.42
C ILE A 109 8.86 -2.66 3.04
N HIS A 110 9.84 -2.94 3.91
CA HIS A 110 9.93 -4.21 4.63
C HIS A 110 8.72 -4.47 5.53
N LEU A 111 8.11 -3.41 6.09
CA LEU A 111 6.89 -3.52 6.88
C LEU A 111 5.74 -4.06 6.05
N SER A 112 5.57 -3.54 4.83
CA SER A 112 4.50 -3.98 3.93
C SER A 112 4.70 -5.41 3.49
N ILE A 113 5.94 -5.77 3.14
CA ILE A 113 6.29 -7.15 2.79
C ILE A 113 5.96 -8.08 3.95
N ALA A 114 6.39 -7.74 5.18
CA ALA A 114 6.12 -8.56 6.36
C ALA A 114 4.60 -8.72 6.60
N ILE A 115 3.82 -7.64 6.55
CA ILE A 115 2.37 -7.69 6.73
C ILE A 115 1.71 -8.57 5.64
N TYR A 116 2.06 -8.41 4.37
CA TYR A 116 1.51 -9.24 3.29
C TYR A 116 1.86 -10.72 3.47
N GLN A 117 3.11 -11.05 3.80
CA GLN A 117 3.52 -12.44 3.98
C GLN A 117 2.85 -13.08 5.20
N LEU A 118 2.78 -12.35 6.32
CA LEU A 118 2.07 -12.81 7.51
C LEU A 118 0.57 -12.98 7.25
N ALA A 119 -0.07 -12.08 6.49
CA ALA A 119 -1.48 -12.21 6.12
C ALA A 119 -1.72 -13.48 5.29
N LYS A 120 -0.86 -13.78 4.30
CA LYS A 120 -0.94 -15.03 3.53
C LYS A 120 -0.79 -16.26 4.42
N LEU A 121 0.17 -16.25 5.34
CA LEU A 121 0.36 -17.35 6.29
C LEU A 121 -0.87 -17.54 7.20
N ARG A 122 -1.49 -16.44 7.68
CA ARG A 122 -2.73 -16.53 8.46
C ARG A 122 -3.91 -17.05 7.66
N MET A 123 -4.02 -16.68 6.38
CA MET A 123 -5.04 -17.23 5.49
C MET A 123 -4.84 -18.73 5.25
N LEU A 124 -3.58 -19.18 5.06
CA LEU A 124 -3.27 -20.61 4.91
C LEU A 124 -3.57 -21.38 6.20
N GLN A 125 -3.21 -20.82 7.36
CA GLN A 125 -3.56 -21.42 8.66
C GLN A 125 -5.08 -21.52 8.83
N PHE A 126 -5.83 -20.45 8.53
CA PHE A 126 -7.29 -20.51 8.57
C PHE A 126 -7.85 -21.58 7.62
N TYR A 127 -7.28 -21.70 6.42
CA TYR A 127 -7.71 -22.70 5.45
C TYR A 127 -7.45 -24.13 5.96
N TYR A 128 -6.22 -24.47 6.32
CA TYR A 128 -5.86 -25.84 6.69
C TYR A 128 -6.30 -26.23 8.11
N ASP A 129 -6.19 -25.31 9.07
CA ASP A 129 -6.45 -25.61 10.48
C ASP A 129 -7.94 -25.49 10.84
N CYS A 130 -8.75 -24.84 10.01
CA CYS A 130 -10.18 -24.66 10.25
C CYS A 130 -11.03 -25.20 9.09
N ILE A 131 -10.90 -24.64 7.89
CA ILE A 131 -11.82 -24.99 6.79
C ILE A 131 -11.63 -26.46 6.35
N ASP A 132 -10.42 -26.86 6.00
CA ASP A 132 -10.09 -28.21 5.52
C ASP A 132 -10.21 -29.28 6.62
N PHE A 133 -10.14 -28.87 7.89
CA PHE A 133 -10.28 -29.77 9.02
C PHE A 133 -11.75 -30.09 9.35
N TYR A 134 -12.64 -29.10 9.28
CA TYR A 134 -14.03 -29.24 9.70
C TYR A 134 -15.02 -29.51 8.56
N PHE A 135 -14.68 -29.17 7.33
CA PHE A 135 -15.56 -29.31 6.17
C PHE A 135 -14.95 -30.27 5.14
N ASP A 136 -15.78 -31.06 4.48
CA ASP A 136 -15.31 -31.85 3.34
C ASP A 136 -14.97 -30.92 2.18
N ARG A 137 -13.92 -31.25 1.42
CA ARG A 137 -13.52 -30.47 0.24
C ARG A 137 -14.59 -30.45 -0.85
N SER A 138 -15.55 -31.38 -0.86
CA SER A 138 -16.72 -31.32 -1.73
C SER A 138 -17.64 -30.14 -1.43
N ASP A 139 -17.63 -29.68 -0.18
CA ASP A 139 -18.62 -28.72 0.34
C ASP A 139 -18.17 -27.26 0.18
N PHE A 140 -16.92 -27.03 -0.22
CA PHE A 140 -16.39 -25.69 -0.46
C PHE A 140 -15.40 -25.65 -1.62
N HIS A 141 -15.41 -24.54 -2.36
CA HIS A 141 -14.46 -24.29 -3.44
C HIS A 141 -13.65 -23.04 -3.12
N LEU A 142 -12.33 -23.14 -3.24
CA LEU A 142 -11.46 -21.98 -3.11
C LEU A 142 -11.48 -21.19 -4.42
N TYR A 143 -12.13 -20.03 -4.44
CA TYR A 143 -12.00 -19.10 -5.56
C TYR A 143 -10.60 -18.47 -5.52
N GLN A 144 -9.81 -18.73 -6.55
CA GLN A 144 -8.57 -17.98 -6.77
C GLN A 144 -8.94 -16.56 -7.20
N ALA A 145 -8.49 -15.57 -6.42
CA ALA A 145 -8.58 -14.15 -6.73
C ALA A 145 -7.32 -13.66 -7.45
#